data_AF-A0A7X3DIG7-F1
#
_entry.id   AF-A0A7X3DIG7-F1
#
_cell.length_a   1.000
_cell.length_b   1.000
_cell.length_c   1.000
_cell.angle_alpha   90.00
_cell.angle_beta   90.00
_cell.angle_gamma   90.00
#
_symmetry.space_group_name_H-M   'P 1'
#
loop_
_entity.id
_entity.type
_entity.pdbx_description
1 polymer ?
#
loop_
_entity_poly.entity_id
_entity_poly.type
_entity_poly.pdbx_seq_one_letter_code
_entity_poly.pdbx_strand_id
1 'polypeptide(L)'
;MKQRIVRYFALLLVCTLFLGTSSIANASSTRASDYFAYTDVWTTCQGNGRFIIEFDINTTHIMQQVGAKSIVVWEQQDDGSYDSVKTFTSGLIDTNVADAYRMVSYDGVSGVKYYVTVALYAKDSQGSETLYRSTPVFTA
;
A
#
# COMPACT_ATOMS: atom_id res chain seq x y z
N MET A 1 53.01 -11.95 -2.23
CA MET A 1 51.84 -11.98 -3.15
C MET A 1 50.55 -12.36 -2.43
N LYS A 2 50.51 -13.41 -1.58
CA LYS A 2 49.31 -13.82 -0.79
C LYS A 2 48.65 -12.69 0.02
N GLN A 3 49.41 -11.87 0.76
CA GLN A 3 48.84 -10.79 1.58
C GLN A 3 48.21 -9.64 0.78
N ARG A 4 48.70 -9.37 -0.44
CA ARG A 4 48.13 -8.35 -1.32
C ARG A 4 46.80 -8.83 -1.91
N ILE A 5 46.71 -10.10 -2.30
CA ILE A 5 45.49 -10.73 -2.83
C ILE A 5 44.38 -10.75 -1.76
N VAL A 6 44.71 -11.12 -0.51
CA VAL A 6 43.75 -11.10 0.61
C VAL A 6 43.22 -9.69 0.88
N ARG A 7 44.06 -8.65 0.77
CA ARG A 7 43.63 -7.25 0.92
C ARG A 7 42.68 -6.80 -0.19
N TYR A 8 42.93 -7.19 -1.45
CA TYR A 8 42.01 -6.87 -2.55
C TYR A 8 40.68 -7.62 -2.42
N PHE A 9 40.70 -8.88 -1.98
CA PHE A 9 39.49 -9.66 -1.71
C PHE A 9 38.66 -9.06 -0.58
N ALA A 10 39.32 -8.63 0.51
CA ALA A 10 38.65 -7.96 1.62
C ALA A 10 38.06 -6.60 1.19
N LEU A 11 38.76 -5.83 0.35
CA LEU A 11 38.23 -4.57 -0.19
C LEU A 11 36.98 -4.79 -1.03
N LEU A 12 36.98 -5.83 -1.86
CA LEU A 12 35.88 -6.18 -2.76
C LEU A 12 34.65 -6.67 -1.97
N LEU A 13 34.85 -7.43 -0.89
CA LEU A 13 33.80 -7.86 0.03
C LEU A 13 33.17 -6.68 0.80
N VAL A 14 33.97 -5.69 1.19
CA VAL A 14 33.46 -4.47 1.85
C VAL A 14 32.64 -3.64 0.86
N CYS A 15 33.06 -3.54 -0.40
CA CYS A 15 32.29 -2.82 -1.43
C CYS A 15 30.93 -3.45 -1.72
N THR A 16 30.79 -4.78 -1.68
CA THR A 16 29.48 -5.44 -1.93
C THR A 16 28.51 -5.30 -0.78
N LEU A 17 29.00 -5.20 0.47
CA LEU A 17 28.14 -5.00 1.65
C LEU A 17 27.49 -3.60 1.69
N PHE A 18 28.12 -2.58 1.08
CA PHE A 18 27.55 -1.23 0.99
C PHE A 18 26.53 -1.06 -0.15
N LEU A 19 26.46 -2.00 -1.11
CA LEU A 19 25.56 -1.93 -2.26
C LEU A 19 24.21 -2.64 -2.03
N GLY A 20 24.06 -3.35 -0.90
CA GLY A 20 22.94 -4.26 -0.65
C GLY A 20 21.71 -3.69 0.07
N THR A 21 21.63 -2.37 0.32
CA THR A 21 20.52 -1.78 1.08
C THR A 21 19.82 -0.65 0.33
N SER A 22 19.37 -0.90 -0.90
CA SER A 22 18.30 -0.08 -1.47
C SER A 22 16.96 -0.54 -0.88
N SER A 23 16.64 -0.05 0.33
CA SER A 23 15.25 -0.06 0.78
C SER A 23 14.47 0.82 -0.20
N ILE A 24 13.61 0.21 -1.03
CA ILE A 24 12.64 0.96 -1.83
C ILE A 24 11.59 1.45 -0.83
N ALA A 25 11.87 2.59 -0.20
CA ALA A 25 10.87 3.33 0.56
C ALA A 25 9.90 3.95 -0.46
N ASN A 26 8.87 3.20 -0.83
CA ASN A 26 7.71 3.76 -1.52
C ASN A 26 6.88 4.52 -0.48
N ALA A 27 7.31 5.74 -0.15
CA ALA A 27 6.48 6.66 0.61
C ALA A 27 5.34 7.13 -0.31
N SER A 28 4.18 6.47 -0.22
CA SER A 28 2.97 6.85 -0.94
C SER A 28 2.11 7.80 -0.08
N SER A 29 2.56 9.04 0.13
CA SER A 29 1.70 10.17 0.53
C SER A 29 2.48 11.45 0.24
N THR A 30 1.95 12.55 -0.32
CA THR A 30 0.64 13.18 -0.14
C THR A 30 0.36 14.01 -1.40
N ARG A 31 -0.65 13.65 -2.23
CA ARG A 31 -1.10 14.56 -3.29
C ARG A 31 -2.26 15.39 -2.76
N ALA A 32 -1.99 16.65 -2.45
CA ALA A 32 -3.04 17.63 -2.26
C ALA A 32 -3.71 17.88 -3.62
N SER A 33 -4.99 17.58 -3.75
CA SER A 33 -5.85 17.99 -4.86
C SER A 33 -6.94 18.91 -4.33
N ASP A 34 -7.84 19.39 -5.20
CA ASP A 34 -8.98 20.19 -4.78
C ASP A 34 -9.91 19.43 -3.82
N TYR A 35 -9.89 18.08 -3.84
CA TYR A 35 -10.71 17.23 -2.98
C TYR A 35 -9.93 16.64 -1.80
N PHE A 36 -8.68 16.22 -2.00
CA PHE A 36 -7.90 15.50 -0.99
C PHE A 36 -6.80 16.39 -0.42
N ALA A 37 -6.78 16.60 0.89
CA ALA A 37 -5.65 17.22 1.58
C ALA A 37 -4.57 16.18 1.94
N TYR A 38 -5.00 14.97 2.30
CA TYR A 38 -4.14 13.84 2.62
C TYR A 38 -4.80 12.52 2.24
N THR A 39 -3.98 11.56 1.82
CA THR A 39 -4.39 10.18 1.58
C THR A 39 -3.24 9.24 1.85
N ASP A 40 -3.53 8.11 2.50
CA ASP A 40 -2.58 7.01 2.65
C ASP A 40 -3.29 5.65 2.62
N VAL A 41 -2.56 4.62 2.21
CA VAL A 41 -3.04 3.24 2.12
C VAL A 41 -1.90 2.31 2.51
N TRP A 42 -2.14 1.48 3.52
CA TRP A 42 -1.15 0.52 4.00
C TRP A 42 -1.78 -0.79 4.44
N THR A 43 -0.90 -1.75 4.70
CA THR A 43 -1.27 -3.08 5.18
C THR A 43 -0.41 -3.47 6.37
N THR A 44 -1.03 -4.13 7.35
CA THR A 44 -0.40 -4.58 8.59
C THR A 44 -0.59 -6.08 8.74
N CYS A 45 0.47 -6.88 8.49
CA CYS A 45 0.43 -8.34 8.68
C CYS A 45 0.24 -8.67 10.17
N GLN A 46 -0.70 -9.59 10.45
CA GLN A 46 -1.03 -10.06 11.79
C GLN A 46 -0.45 -11.46 12.08
N GLY A 47 0.15 -12.10 11.07
CA GLY A 47 0.63 -13.47 11.13
C GLY A 47 -0.42 -14.50 10.72
N ASN A 48 0.04 -15.74 10.48
CA ASN A 48 -0.80 -16.85 10.02
C ASN A 48 -1.60 -16.56 8.73
N GLY A 49 -1.05 -15.75 7.82
CA GLY A 49 -1.72 -15.38 6.56
C GLY A 49 -2.73 -14.25 6.70
N ARG A 50 -3.00 -13.76 7.91
CA ARG A 50 -3.93 -12.65 8.13
C ARG A 50 -3.22 -11.30 8.02
N PHE A 51 -3.87 -10.35 7.37
CA PHE A 51 -3.44 -8.94 7.37
C PHE A 51 -4.63 -7.98 7.44
N ILE A 52 -4.34 -6.77 7.91
CA ILE A 52 -5.29 -5.65 7.94
C ILE A 52 -4.93 -4.70 6.81
N ILE A 53 -5.95 -4.24 6.09
CA ILE A 53 -5.88 -3.24 5.05
C ILE A 53 -6.43 -1.94 5.63
N GLU A 54 -5.71 -0.84 5.46
CA GLU A 54 -6.07 0.44 6.03
C GLU A 54 -6.00 1.54 4.97
N PHE A 55 -6.94 2.48 5.04
CA PHE A 55 -6.82 3.75 4.34
C PHE A 55 -7.15 4.89 5.29
N ASP A 56 -6.48 6.02 5.07
CA ASP A 56 -6.71 7.27 5.75
C ASP A 56 -6.86 8.39 4.72
N ILE A 57 -7.85 9.25 4.92
CA ILE A 57 -8.21 10.35 4.03
C ILE A 57 -8.53 11.56 4.88
N ASN A 58 -7.88 12.68 4.56
CA ASN A 58 -8.36 14.01 4.94
C ASN A 58 -8.73 14.77 3.66
N THR A 59 -9.91 15.36 3.61
CA THR A 59 -10.36 16.17 2.48
C THR A 59 -10.11 17.66 2.74
N THR A 60 -10.16 18.48 1.69
CA THR A 60 -9.90 19.93 1.79
C THR A 60 -11.01 20.69 2.55
N HIS A 61 -12.19 20.10 2.64
CA HIS A 61 -13.36 20.59 3.36
C HIS A 61 -14.35 19.42 3.61
N ILE A 62 -15.49 19.69 4.27
CA ILE A 62 -16.55 18.69 4.44
C ILE A 62 -17.12 18.30 3.07
N MET A 63 -17.05 17.03 2.73
CA MET A 63 -17.55 16.45 1.50
C MET A 63 -18.88 15.73 1.73
N GLN A 64 -19.67 15.58 0.67
CA GLN A 64 -20.90 14.79 0.72
C GLN A 64 -20.61 13.29 0.90
N GLN A 65 -19.53 12.80 0.29
CA GLN A 65 -19.07 11.41 0.41
C GLN A 65 -17.55 11.36 0.50
N VAL A 66 -17.00 10.60 1.46
CA VAL A 66 -15.55 10.34 1.61
C VAL A 66 -15.34 8.87 1.93
N GLY A 67 -14.34 8.24 1.33
CA GLY A 67 -13.95 6.88 1.66
C GLY A 67 -13.32 6.15 0.48
N ALA A 68 -13.67 4.88 0.27
CA ALA A 68 -13.22 4.11 -0.88
C ALA A 68 -14.39 3.51 -1.67
N LYS A 69 -14.34 3.60 -3.00
CA LYS A 69 -15.25 2.87 -3.90
C LYS A 69 -15.01 1.37 -3.88
N SER A 70 -13.75 0.98 -3.78
CA SER A 70 -13.35 -0.42 -3.69
C SER A 70 -11.99 -0.59 -3.02
N ILE A 71 -11.81 -1.76 -2.43
CA ILE A 71 -10.52 -2.32 -2.01
C ILE A 71 -10.38 -3.66 -2.71
N VAL A 72 -9.34 -3.84 -3.51
CA VAL A 72 -9.06 -5.07 -4.27
C VAL A 72 -7.79 -5.71 -3.74
N VAL A 73 -7.88 -6.96 -3.32
CA VAL A 73 -6.74 -7.79 -2.87
C VAL A 73 -6.25 -8.61 -4.05
N TRP A 74 -4.96 -8.48 -4.35
CA TRP A 74 -4.27 -9.19 -5.41
C TRP A 74 -3.31 -10.20 -4.81
N GLU A 75 -3.43 -11.45 -5.22
CA GLU A 75 -2.62 -12.57 -4.75
C GLU A 75 -1.67 -13.04 -5.84
N GLN A 76 -0.40 -13.26 -5.50
CA GLN A 76 0.57 -13.81 -6.43
C GLN A 76 0.27 -15.29 -6.71
N GLN A 77 0.19 -15.63 -7.98
CA GLN A 77 0.00 -16.99 -8.48
C GLN A 77 1.35 -17.71 -8.68
N ASP A 78 1.31 -19.03 -8.88
CA ASP A 78 2.51 -19.87 -9.06
C ASP A 78 3.38 -19.45 -10.25
N ASP A 79 2.77 -18.88 -11.30
CA ASP A 79 3.45 -18.37 -12.49
C ASP A 79 4.03 -16.96 -12.31
N GLY A 80 3.87 -16.37 -11.11
CA GLY A 80 4.33 -15.04 -10.74
C GLY A 80 3.37 -13.91 -11.10
N SER A 81 2.26 -14.18 -11.79
CA SER A 81 1.19 -13.22 -12.05
C SER A 81 0.40 -12.89 -10.78
N TYR A 82 -0.52 -11.92 -10.86
CA TYR A 82 -1.38 -11.54 -9.74
C TYR A 82 -2.84 -11.56 -10.14
N ASP A 83 -3.64 -12.31 -9.39
CA ASP A 83 -5.09 -12.39 -9.58
C ASP A 83 -5.83 -11.68 -8.44
N SER A 84 -6.97 -11.07 -8.78
CA SER A 84 -7.86 -10.46 -7.79
C SER A 84 -8.65 -11.55 -7.06
N VAL A 85 -8.31 -11.79 -5.79
CA VAL A 85 -8.95 -12.83 -4.96
C VAL A 85 -10.09 -12.27 -4.09
N LYS A 86 -10.13 -10.96 -3.86
CA LYS A 86 -11.21 -10.31 -3.11
C LYS A 86 -11.40 -8.85 -3.50
N THR A 87 -12.67 -8.44 -3.62
CA THR A 87 -13.05 -7.03 -3.74
C THR A 87 -14.07 -6.66 -2.67
N PHE A 88 -13.79 -5.62 -1.90
CA PHE A 88 -14.72 -5.00 -0.95
C PHE A 88 -15.33 -3.75 -1.57
N THR A 89 -16.65 -3.57 -1.47
CA THR A 89 -17.38 -2.43 -2.08
C THR A 89 -18.43 -1.78 -1.16
N SER A 90 -18.66 -2.35 0.02
CA SER A 90 -19.74 -1.92 0.94
C SER A 90 -19.17 -1.45 2.28
N GLY A 91 -19.80 -0.44 2.88
CA GLY A 91 -19.39 0.08 4.20
C GLY A 91 -18.06 0.86 4.18
N LEU A 92 -17.66 1.33 3.01
CA LEU A 92 -16.37 1.99 2.78
C LEU A 92 -16.51 3.51 2.58
N ILE A 93 -17.73 4.05 2.51
CA ILE A 93 -18.00 5.47 2.27
C ILE A 93 -18.81 6.03 3.42
N ASP A 94 -18.29 7.09 4.01
CA ASP A 94 -18.98 7.95 4.98
C ASP A 94 -19.57 9.17 4.27
N THR A 95 -20.55 9.81 4.90
CA THR A 95 -21.27 10.96 4.32
C THR A 95 -21.20 12.18 5.21
N ASN A 96 -21.07 13.36 4.61
CA ASN A 96 -21.01 14.64 5.32
C ASN A 96 -19.87 14.72 6.35
N VAL A 97 -18.67 14.35 5.92
CA VAL A 97 -17.45 14.30 6.75
C VAL A 97 -16.27 14.96 6.02
N ALA A 98 -15.24 15.34 6.76
CA ALA A 98 -13.98 15.89 6.22
C ALA A 98 -12.81 14.90 6.26
N ASP A 99 -13.05 13.71 6.79
CA ASP A 99 -12.06 12.65 6.95
C ASP A 99 -12.76 11.29 6.88
N ALA A 100 -12.00 10.26 6.50
CA ALA A 100 -12.46 8.88 6.54
C ALA A 100 -11.30 7.91 6.77
N TYR A 101 -11.43 7.08 7.80
CA TYR A 101 -10.52 5.99 8.11
C TYR A 101 -11.26 4.66 8.11
N ARG A 102 -10.64 3.61 7.54
CA ARG A 102 -11.21 2.27 7.58
C ARG A 102 -10.15 1.20 7.69
N MET A 103 -10.45 0.18 8.49
CA MET A 103 -9.68 -1.06 8.62
C MET A 103 -10.51 -2.23 8.10
N VAL A 104 -9.93 -3.04 7.23
CA VAL A 104 -10.56 -4.26 6.70
C VAL A 104 -9.60 -5.42 6.89
N SER A 105 -10.03 -6.47 7.60
CA SER A 105 -9.24 -7.70 7.72
C SER A 105 -9.44 -8.60 6.52
N TYR A 106 -8.37 -9.29 6.11
CA TYR A 106 -8.42 -10.38 5.14
C TYR A 106 -7.57 -11.55 5.66
N ASP A 107 -8.14 -12.75 5.60
CA ASP A 107 -7.44 -14.00 5.91
C ASP A 107 -6.95 -14.60 4.59
N GLY A 108 -5.67 -14.39 4.30
CA GLY A 108 -4.97 -14.96 3.14
C GLY A 108 -4.26 -16.26 3.49
N VAL A 109 -3.30 -16.64 2.63
CA VAL A 109 -2.48 -17.83 2.79
C VAL A 109 -1.10 -17.42 3.30
N SER A 110 -0.67 -18.01 4.42
CA SER A 110 0.65 -17.70 4.99
C SER A 110 1.77 -18.04 4.02
N GLY A 111 2.71 -17.10 3.83
CA GLY A 111 3.84 -17.23 2.91
C GLY A 111 3.55 -16.80 1.47
N VAL A 112 2.29 -16.52 1.12
CA VAL A 112 1.91 -16.01 -0.21
C VAL A 112 2.10 -14.49 -0.27
N LYS A 113 2.43 -13.96 -1.46
CA LYS A 113 2.60 -12.52 -1.68
C LYS A 113 1.30 -11.87 -2.13
N TYR A 114 1.07 -10.68 -1.63
CA TYR A 114 -0.09 -9.87 -1.94
C TYR A 114 0.30 -8.42 -2.20
N TYR A 115 -0.54 -7.71 -2.94
CA TYR A 115 -0.67 -6.26 -2.83
C TYR A 115 -2.15 -5.87 -2.87
N VAL A 116 -2.46 -4.68 -2.41
CA VAL A 116 -3.84 -4.18 -2.37
C VAL A 116 -3.95 -2.92 -3.18
N THR A 117 -5.04 -2.76 -3.93
CA THR A 117 -5.37 -1.50 -4.63
C THR A 117 -6.67 -0.93 -4.07
N VAL A 118 -6.65 0.33 -3.67
CA VAL A 118 -7.80 1.06 -3.11
C VAL A 118 -8.17 2.21 -4.02
N ALA A 119 -9.47 2.32 -4.33
CA ALA A 119 -10.05 3.42 -5.09
C ALA A 119 -10.64 4.47 -4.13
N LEU A 120 -9.78 5.32 -3.57
CA LEU A 120 -10.15 6.40 -2.66
C LEU A 120 -11.05 7.41 -3.38
N TYR A 121 -12.07 7.91 -2.71
CA TYR A 121 -13.15 8.67 -3.31
C TYR A 121 -13.60 9.82 -2.42
N ALA A 122 -13.76 10.98 -3.03
CA ALA A 122 -14.34 12.17 -2.42
C ALA A 122 -15.33 12.80 -3.40
N LYS A 123 -16.46 13.27 -2.90
CA LYS A 123 -17.50 13.96 -3.69
C LYS A 123 -18.10 15.11 -2.90
N ASP A 124 -18.27 16.25 -3.57
CA ASP A 124 -19.04 17.39 -3.09
C ASP A 124 -20.17 17.73 -4.07
N SER A 125 -20.73 18.94 -3.95
CA SER A 125 -21.78 19.44 -4.84
C SER A 125 -21.29 19.82 -6.24
N GLN A 126 -19.99 20.08 -6.41
CA GLN A 126 -19.37 20.53 -7.66
C GLN A 126 -18.82 19.36 -8.48
N GLY A 127 -18.50 18.23 -7.84
CA GLY A 127 -18.03 17.05 -8.53
C GLY A 127 -17.49 15.97 -7.61
N SER A 128 -16.62 15.14 -8.15
CA SER A 128 -15.98 14.07 -7.40
C SER A 128 -14.62 13.72 -7.99
N GLU A 129 -13.72 13.23 -7.15
CA GLU A 129 -12.42 12.70 -7.56
C GLU A 129 -12.27 11.25 -7.06
N THR A 130 -11.58 10.42 -7.84
CA THR A 130 -11.18 9.06 -7.43
C THR A 130 -9.69 8.89 -7.61
N LEU A 131 -8.99 8.49 -6.55
CA LEU A 131 -7.57 8.17 -6.56
C LEU A 131 -7.36 6.68 -6.40
N TYR A 132 -6.54 6.10 -7.26
CA TYR A 132 -6.08 4.73 -7.09
C TYR A 132 -4.73 4.75 -6.36
N ARG A 133 -4.64 3.96 -5.30
CA ARG A 133 -3.42 3.75 -4.51
C ARG A 133 -3.23 2.27 -4.29
N SER A 134 -1.99 1.82 -4.43
CA SER A 134 -1.63 0.44 -4.16
C SER A 134 -0.59 0.37 -3.06
N THR A 135 -0.70 -0.65 -2.21
CA THR A 135 0.36 -0.97 -1.26
C THR A 135 1.58 -1.53 -2.00
N PRO A 136 2.76 -1.50 -1.37
CA PRO A 136 3.84 -2.38 -1.79
C PRO A 136 3.40 -3.84 -1.75
N VAL A 137 4.12 -4.71 -2.47
CA VAL A 137 3.98 -6.15 -2.32
C VAL A 137 4.50 -6.57 -0.95
N PHE A 138 3.73 -7.40 -0.24
CA PHE A 138 4.08 -7.96 1.07
C PHE A 138 3.78 -9.46 1.12
N THR A 139 4.34 -10.16 2.10
CA THR A 139 4.04 -11.57 2.37
C THR A 139 3.13 -11.67 3.59
N ALA A 140 2.05 -12.45 3.47
CA ALA A 140 1.08 -12.68 4.53
C ALA A 140 1.53 -13.73 5.58
#